data_AF-A0AAV7SGJ9-F1
#
_entry.id   AF-A0AAV7SGJ9-F1
#
_cell.length_a   1.000
_cell.length_b   1.000
_cell.length_c   1.000
_cell.angle_alpha   90.00
_cell.angle_beta   90.00
_cell.angle_gamma   90.00
#
_symmetry.space_group_name_H-M   'P 1'
#
loop_
_entity.id
_entity.type
_entity.pdbx_description
1 polymer ?
#
loop_
_entity_poly.entity_id
_entity_poly.type
_entity_poly.pdbx_seq_one_letter_code
_entity_poly.pdbx_strand_id
1 'polypeptide(L)'
;MRPVAAGYAVGRHAGAAAAACSLPVMGPSRYRNGKAYGRPPDKEEELLRQFGRDGAPPGGGFSAHQLSMVLLTAACLFFLLLGLTYLRMRGSGGPQEVAADQDVRSAISEEVGVIHTKKKHVMSTLHILHDKLAKIAGDHDCGDSVNRSLSVQEAAAYLITLGPDFEDSFNSSLQWILNSSDDTGIKCIGSVPDEKVINTTAIKYLESTRPQMSFVCRFRRAFITVTHRLSPILLGIVIIWGIIYYVKYRWTKEEEETRQMYDMVVKIIDVLRSHNDACHENKDLQPYMPIPHVRDSLVRPQDRIKMKKVWDRAVNFVGSNESRVRTECRRIGGADFLVWRWIQPSASSDNLSVLPSKVWQGQAFHLDRRNSPPNSLTPCLKIRNMFDPVMEIGDHWHLAIQEAILEKCNDNDGIVHIAVDKNSREGCVYVKCLSPEYAGKAFKALHGSWFDGKLVTVKYLRLDRYHHRFPPAIACNTPLKPSNKHMNSVSHLRLRTSTPNCRGNS
;
A
#
# COMPACT_ATOMS: atom_id res chain seq x y z
N MET A 1 -11.27 -86.24 -1.42
CA MET A 1 -12.61 -86.63 -0.91
C MET A 1 -12.99 -85.64 0.21
N ARG A 2 -14.02 -84.82 -0.08
CA ARG A 2 -15.01 -84.04 0.73
C ARG A 2 -15.00 -84.08 2.29
N PRO A 3 -15.70 -83.16 3.01
CA PRO A 3 -16.09 -81.76 2.68
C PRO A 3 -16.31 -80.75 3.87
N VAL A 4 -16.51 -79.46 3.51
CA VAL A 4 -17.52 -78.43 3.94
C VAL A 4 -17.60 -77.89 5.38
N ALA A 5 -17.57 -76.55 5.52
CA ALA A 5 -18.58 -75.76 6.26
C ALA A 5 -18.55 -74.26 5.85
N ALA A 6 -19.75 -73.68 5.68
CA ALA A 6 -20.01 -72.28 5.32
C ALA A 6 -20.27 -71.42 6.58
N GLY A 7 -20.00 -70.11 6.50
CA GLY A 7 -20.35 -69.14 7.55
C GLY A 7 -20.51 -67.72 6.99
N TYR A 8 -21.73 -67.20 7.09
CA TYR A 8 -22.15 -65.82 6.80
C TYR A 8 -21.63 -64.84 7.88
N ALA A 9 -21.24 -63.61 7.50
CA ALA A 9 -21.05 -62.49 8.43
C ALA A 9 -21.56 -61.17 7.84
N VAL A 10 -22.53 -60.56 8.52
CA VAL A 10 -23.13 -59.24 8.26
C VAL A 10 -22.46 -58.21 9.15
N GLY A 11 -22.17 -57.03 8.58
CA GLY A 11 -21.39 -55.94 9.19
C GLY A 11 -22.09 -55.19 10.33
N ARG A 12 -21.29 -54.74 11.30
CA ARG A 12 -21.67 -53.86 12.42
C ARG A 12 -21.44 -52.39 12.10
N HIS A 13 -22.45 -51.59 12.42
CA HIS A 13 -22.38 -50.15 12.63
C HIS A 13 -21.52 -49.79 13.86
N ALA A 14 -20.79 -48.68 13.78
CA ALA A 14 -20.28 -47.93 14.93
C ALA A 14 -20.56 -46.43 14.70
N GLY A 15 -21.28 -45.82 15.65
CA GLY A 15 -21.63 -44.40 15.66
C GLY A 15 -20.49 -43.53 16.18
N ALA A 16 -20.45 -42.28 15.70
CA ALA A 16 -19.56 -41.23 16.18
C ALA A 16 -20.39 -40.02 16.62
N ALA A 17 -19.99 -39.49 17.79
CA ALA A 17 -20.67 -38.51 18.61
C ALA A 17 -20.63 -37.08 18.05
N ALA A 18 -21.67 -36.31 18.39
CA ALA A 18 -21.78 -34.88 18.15
C ALA A 18 -21.06 -34.08 19.24
N ALA A 19 -20.20 -33.13 18.84
CA ALA A 19 -19.60 -32.13 19.72
C ALA A 19 -20.03 -30.73 19.26
N ALA A 20 -20.68 -30.00 20.18
CA ALA A 20 -21.10 -28.62 20.03
C ALA A 20 -19.89 -27.67 20.18
N CYS A 21 -19.85 -26.60 19.38
CA CYS A 21 -18.92 -25.49 19.56
C CYS A 21 -19.68 -24.17 19.62
N SER A 22 -19.53 -23.51 20.76
CA SER A 22 -20.17 -22.27 21.21
C SER A 22 -19.42 -21.05 20.67
N LEU A 23 -20.13 -20.05 20.16
CA LEU A 23 -19.60 -18.72 19.81
C LEU A 23 -19.76 -17.74 20.99
N PRO A 24 -18.83 -16.80 21.22
CA PRO A 24 -18.90 -15.89 22.37
C PRO A 24 -19.82 -14.70 22.10
N VAL A 25 -20.52 -14.29 23.15
CA VAL A 25 -21.41 -13.13 23.25
C VAL A 25 -20.59 -11.89 23.60
N MET A 26 -20.71 -10.81 22.81
CA MET A 26 -20.20 -9.47 23.15
C MET A 26 -21.38 -8.52 23.38
N GLY A 27 -21.41 -7.91 24.57
CA GLY A 27 -22.45 -6.98 25.04
C GLY A 27 -22.38 -5.56 24.44
N PRO A 28 -23.31 -4.67 24.83
CA PRO A 28 -23.56 -3.41 24.13
C PRO A 28 -22.58 -2.32 24.54
N SER A 29 -22.01 -1.62 23.56
CA SER A 29 -21.10 -0.49 23.77
C SER A 29 -21.84 0.84 23.96
N ARG A 30 -21.31 1.61 24.91
CA ARG A 30 -21.72 2.94 25.37
C ARG A 30 -21.77 3.99 24.26
N TYR A 31 -22.76 4.87 24.38
CA TYR A 31 -22.80 6.21 23.78
C TYR A 31 -21.53 7.03 24.13
N ARG A 32 -20.88 7.64 23.13
CA ARG A 32 -19.98 8.77 23.32
C ARG A 32 -20.06 9.75 22.14
N ASN A 33 -20.26 11.01 22.48
CA ASN A 33 -20.41 12.18 21.61
C ASN A 33 -19.25 12.43 20.64
N GLY A 34 -19.62 12.92 19.44
CA GLY A 34 -19.08 14.14 18.83
C GLY A 34 -17.67 14.13 18.24
N LYS A 35 -17.57 14.00 16.91
CA LYS A 35 -16.60 14.76 16.08
C LYS A 35 -17.24 15.13 14.74
N ALA A 36 -17.24 16.43 14.45
CA ALA A 36 -17.60 16.99 13.16
C ALA A 36 -16.58 16.53 12.11
N TYR A 37 -17.06 15.95 11.01
CA TYR A 37 -16.24 15.73 9.82
C TYR A 37 -16.33 16.96 8.92
N GLY A 38 -15.18 17.58 8.68
CA GLY A 38 -15.01 18.70 7.77
C GLY A 38 -15.37 18.33 6.33
N ARG A 39 -15.83 19.35 5.60
CA ARG A 39 -16.07 19.38 4.15
C ARG A 39 -14.81 18.90 3.39
N PRO A 40 -14.92 18.04 2.36
CA PRO A 40 -13.77 17.68 1.53
C PRO A 40 -13.33 18.88 0.66
N PRO A 41 -12.05 18.98 0.27
CA PRO A 41 -11.57 20.10 -0.53
C PRO A 41 -12.10 20.04 -1.96
N ASP A 42 -12.34 21.22 -2.53
CA ASP A 42 -12.95 21.44 -3.83
C ASP A 42 -12.06 20.94 -4.98
N LYS A 43 -12.58 20.00 -5.78
CA LYS A 43 -11.90 19.37 -6.93
C LYS A 43 -11.53 20.34 -8.07
N GLU A 44 -12.02 21.59 -8.04
CA GLU A 44 -11.75 22.58 -9.08
C GLU A 44 -10.32 23.14 -9.02
N GLU A 45 -9.70 23.27 -7.84
CA GLU A 45 -8.31 23.76 -7.74
C GLU A 45 -7.29 22.75 -8.27
N GLU A 46 -7.61 21.46 -8.20
CA GLU A 46 -6.75 20.39 -8.69
C GLU A 46 -6.83 20.26 -10.22
N LEU A 47 -8.00 20.53 -10.81
CA LEU A 47 -8.18 20.64 -12.27
C LEU A 47 -7.50 21.89 -12.84
N LEU A 48 -7.58 23.04 -12.14
CA LEU A 48 -6.89 24.27 -12.55
C LEU A 48 -5.36 24.13 -12.48
N ARG A 49 -4.83 23.35 -11.53
CA ARG A 49 -3.41 22.98 -11.49
C ARG A 49 -3.00 22.04 -12.63
N GLN A 50 -3.94 21.27 -13.17
CA GLN A 50 -3.69 20.31 -14.25
C GLN A 50 -3.66 21.00 -15.63
N PHE A 51 -4.42 22.07 -15.83
CA PHE A 51 -4.42 22.87 -17.07
C PHE A 51 -3.27 23.89 -17.17
N GLY A 52 -2.61 24.24 -16.06
CA GLY A 52 -1.49 25.19 -16.06
C GLY A 52 -0.13 24.61 -16.49
N ARG A 53 -0.06 23.36 -16.95
CA ARG A 53 1.21 22.65 -17.21
C ARG A 53 1.38 22.11 -18.63
N ASP A 54 0.66 22.67 -19.60
CA ASP A 54 0.91 22.37 -21.02
C ASP A 54 1.80 23.45 -21.63
N GLY A 55 3.10 23.27 -21.42
CA GLY A 55 4.16 24.09 -22.01
C GLY A 55 5.50 23.34 -22.02
N ALA A 56 5.68 22.48 -23.03
CA ALA A 56 6.93 21.83 -23.46
C ALA A 56 7.59 20.82 -22.48
N PRO A 57 8.29 19.79 -23.00
CA PRO A 57 8.78 18.69 -22.17
C PRO A 57 10.00 19.14 -21.36
N PRO A 58 10.15 18.78 -20.07
CA PRO A 58 11.43 18.99 -19.42
C PRO A 58 12.35 17.86 -19.86
N GLY A 59 13.24 18.16 -20.79
CA GLY A 59 14.56 17.52 -20.81
C GLY A 59 15.17 17.62 -19.42
N GLY A 60 15.90 16.57 -19.02
CA GLY A 60 16.40 16.34 -17.66
C GLY A 60 17.02 17.58 -17.01
N GLY A 61 16.23 18.29 -16.21
CA GLY A 61 16.66 19.39 -15.37
C GLY A 61 16.58 18.93 -13.92
N PHE A 62 17.73 18.69 -13.30
CA PHE A 62 17.84 18.54 -11.85
C PHE A 62 17.12 19.73 -11.20
N SER A 63 16.07 19.46 -10.42
CA SER A 63 15.35 20.51 -9.71
C SER A 63 16.33 21.21 -8.76
N ALA A 64 16.33 22.53 -8.73
CA ALA A 64 17.18 23.32 -7.82
C ALA A 64 17.03 22.86 -6.35
N HIS A 65 15.86 22.34 -5.99
CA HIS A 65 15.58 21.73 -4.69
C HIS A 65 16.34 20.41 -4.46
N GLN A 66 16.51 19.58 -5.49
CA GLN A 66 17.33 18.35 -5.41
C GLN A 66 18.80 18.69 -5.28
N LEU A 67 19.29 19.69 -6.00
CA LEU A 67 20.65 20.21 -5.89
C LEU A 67 20.93 20.74 -4.47
N SER A 68 20.02 21.56 -3.93
CA SER A 68 20.13 22.08 -2.56
C SER A 68 20.13 20.97 -1.49
N MET A 69 19.23 19.97 -1.62
CA MET A 69 19.19 18.83 -0.71
C MET A 69 20.44 17.95 -0.78
N VAL A 70 20.97 17.72 -1.99
CA VAL A 70 22.22 16.95 -2.17
C VAL A 70 23.41 17.68 -1.56
N LEU A 71 23.50 19.01 -1.74
CA LEU A 71 24.56 19.81 -1.13
C LEU A 71 24.49 19.80 0.40
N LEU A 72 23.29 19.89 0.97
CA LEU A 72 23.10 19.93 2.43
C LEU A 72 23.40 18.55 3.07
N THR A 73 22.99 17.47 2.41
CA THR A 73 23.31 16.10 2.83
C THR A 73 24.80 15.80 2.70
N ALA A 74 25.46 16.23 1.61
CA ALA A 74 26.90 16.13 1.44
C ALA A 74 27.66 16.92 2.52
N ALA A 75 27.22 18.14 2.84
CA ALA A 75 27.81 18.95 3.90
C ALA A 75 27.65 18.28 5.27
N CYS A 76 26.48 17.72 5.59
CA CYS A 76 26.26 16.98 6.83
C CYS A 76 27.18 15.76 6.95
N LEU A 77 27.29 14.96 5.88
CA LEU A 77 28.21 13.81 5.86
C LEU A 77 29.66 14.23 6.02
N PHE A 78 30.06 15.36 5.41
CA PHE A 78 31.40 15.91 5.55
C PHE A 78 31.71 16.31 7.00
N PHE A 79 30.82 17.04 7.67
CA PHE A 79 31.02 17.41 9.08
C PHE A 79 30.96 16.20 10.02
N LEU A 80 30.16 15.19 9.72
CA LEU A 80 30.16 13.92 10.48
C LEU A 80 31.47 13.16 10.33
N LEU A 81 32.03 13.08 9.11
CA LEU A 81 33.35 12.49 8.87
C LEU A 81 34.46 13.26 9.60
N LEU A 82 34.43 14.59 9.54
CA LEU A 82 35.36 15.44 10.30
C LEU A 82 35.23 15.25 11.82
N GLY A 83 34.01 15.18 12.35
CA GLY A 83 33.75 14.95 13.77
C GLY A 83 34.26 13.59 14.23
N LEU A 84 33.99 12.52 13.47
CA LEU A 84 34.44 11.17 13.80
C LEU A 84 35.96 11.00 13.69
N THR A 85 36.58 11.63 12.68
CA THR A 85 38.04 11.65 12.56
C THR A 85 38.70 12.45 13.69
N TYR A 86 38.13 13.60 14.08
CA TYR A 86 38.60 14.40 15.21
C TYR A 86 38.49 13.66 16.55
N LEU A 87 37.35 12.99 16.83
CA LEU A 87 37.17 12.18 18.04
C LEU A 87 38.18 11.02 18.11
N ARG A 88 38.47 10.37 16.97
CA ARG A 88 39.52 9.35 16.87
C ARG A 88 40.93 9.90 17.08
N MET A 89 41.21 11.13 16.64
CA MET A 89 42.51 11.77 16.90
C MET A 89 42.70 12.10 18.39
N ARG A 90 41.63 12.48 19.10
CA ARG A 90 41.70 12.82 20.54
C ARG A 90 41.75 11.59 21.44
N GLY A 91 41.16 10.47 21.02
CA GLY A 91 41.14 9.22 21.80
C GLY A 91 42.47 8.47 21.93
N SER A 92 43.55 8.93 21.28
CA SER A 92 44.88 8.29 21.32
C SER A 92 45.95 9.16 22.02
N GLY A 93 45.55 10.22 22.72
CA GLY A 93 46.50 11.12 23.38
C GLY A 93 45.82 12.08 24.34
N GLY A 94 45.46 11.58 25.52
CA GLY A 94 45.27 12.44 26.68
C GLY A 94 46.61 12.61 27.39
N PRO A 95 47.11 13.84 27.62
CA PRO A 95 48.16 14.06 28.59
C PRO A 95 47.57 13.74 29.97
N GLN A 96 48.14 12.76 30.65
CA GLN A 96 47.90 12.59 32.08
C GLN A 96 48.68 13.69 32.78
N GLU A 97 47.98 14.76 33.17
CA GLU A 97 48.52 15.79 34.04
C GLU A 97 49.04 15.13 35.31
N VAL A 98 50.34 15.32 35.54
CA VAL A 98 51.02 14.95 36.76
C VAL A 98 50.47 15.86 37.86
N ALA A 99 49.61 15.31 38.70
CA ALA A 99 49.24 15.95 39.95
C ALA A 99 50.51 16.10 40.80
N ALA A 100 50.93 17.34 40.96
CA ALA A 100 51.87 17.73 41.99
C ALA A 100 51.25 17.37 43.34
N ASP A 101 51.99 16.62 44.16
CA ASP A 101 51.79 16.69 45.60
C ASP A 101 53.15 16.85 46.27
N GLN A 102 53.19 17.88 47.11
CA GLN A 102 54.35 18.47 47.74
C GLN A 102 54.22 18.25 49.25
N ASP A 103 55.37 17.99 49.89
CA ASP A 103 55.61 17.75 51.32
C ASP A 103 55.14 16.41 51.89
N VAL A 104 55.97 15.66 52.64
CA VAL A 104 56.72 16.10 53.83
C VAL A 104 58.08 15.40 53.93
N ARG A 105 59.13 16.20 54.14
CA ARG A 105 60.46 15.76 54.64
C ARG A 105 60.37 15.31 56.10
N SER A 106 61.04 14.20 56.45
CA SER A 106 62.00 14.22 57.58
C SER A 106 62.90 12.97 57.64
N ALA A 107 64.19 13.23 57.79
CA ALA A 107 65.25 12.39 58.37
C ALA A 107 65.69 11.11 57.61
N ILE A 108 66.84 11.22 56.93
CA ILE A 108 68.08 10.41 57.08
C ILE A 108 69.02 10.86 55.94
N SER A 109 70.06 11.62 56.28
CA SER A 109 70.98 12.25 55.34
C SER A 109 72.35 11.59 55.41
N GLU A 110 72.62 10.67 54.49
CA GLU A 110 73.88 10.52 53.74
C GLU A 110 73.79 9.32 52.77
N GLU A 111 73.12 8.22 53.13
CA GLU A 111 72.82 7.11 52.20
C GLU A 111 71.67 7.41 51.21
N VAL A 112 70.70 8.23 51.63
CA VAL A 112 69.54 8.61 50.81
C VAL A 112 69.95 9.48 49.62
N GLY A 113 71.03 10.24 49.72
CA GLY A 113 71.55 11.06 48.62
C GLY A 113 71.99 10.21 47.42
N VAL A 114 72.72 9.12 47.68
CA VAL A 114 73.20 8.16 46.66
C VAL A 114 72.04 7.35 46.08
N ILE A 115 71.06 6.96 46.91
CA ILE A 115 69.86 6.25 46.44
C ILE A 115 68.97 7.17 45.59
N HIS A 116 68.83 8.44 45.98
CA HIS A 116 68.02 9.41 45.24
C HIS A 116 68.68 9.81 43.92
N THR A 117 70.01 9.97 43.87
CA THR A 117 70.73 10.19 42.60
C THR A 117 70.64 8.96 41.71
N LYS A 118 70.87 7.75 42.23
CA LYS A 118 70.74 6.50 41.44
C LYS A 118 69.33 6.29 40.89
N LYS A 119 68.29 6.55 41.70
CA LYS A 119 66.88 6.50 41.26
C LYS A 119 66.58 7.55 40.19
N LYS A 120 67.14 8.76 40.32
CA LYS A 120 67.02 9.83 39.32
C LYS A 120 67.70 9.47 38.00
N HIS A 121 68.89 8.86 38.05
CA HIS A 121 69.58 8.37 36.85
C HIS A 121 68.81 7.24 36.16
N VAL A 122 68.30 6.25 36.91
CA VAL A 122 67.45 5.17 36.36
C VAL A 122 66.19 5.74 35.70
N MET A 123 65.48 6.66 36.35
CA MET A 123 64.28 7.27 35.76
C MET A 123 64.59 8.10 34.51
N SER A 124 65.73 8.81 34.49
CA SER A 124 66.18 9.56 33.32
C SER A 124 66.52 8.64 32.14
N THR A 125 67.22 7.53 32.41
CA THR A 125 67.54 6.49 31.40
C THR A 125 66.26 5.88 30.82
N LEU A 126 65.30 5.54 31.68
CA LEU A 126 64.00 4.99 31.28
C LEU A 126 63.20 5.98 30.42
N HIS A 127 63.21 7.26 30.78
CA HIS A 127 62.49 8.29 30.01
C HIS A 127 63.07 8.45 28.59
N ILE A 128 64.40 8.53 28.47
CA ILE A 128 65.09 8.64 27.18
C ILE A 128 64.88 7.38 26.33
N LEU A 129 65.00 6.20 26.95
CA LEU A 129 64.76 4.92 26.28
C LEU A 129 63.30 4.81 25.81
N HIS A 130 62.35 5.20 26.65
CA HIS A 130 60.93 5.24 26.29
C HIS A 130 60.69 6.18 25.09
N ASP A 131 61.26 7.39 25.09
CA ASP A 131 61.10 8.36 24.00
C ASP A 131 61.65 7.82 22.67
N LYS A 132 62.85 7.22 22.71
CA LYS A 132 63.45 6.57 21.53
C LYS A 132 62.61 5.41 20.99
N LEU A 133 62.14 4.53 21.88
CA LEU A 133 61.30 3.38 21.52
C LEU A 133 59.92 3.82 21.02
N ALA A 134 59.34 4.86 21.62
CA ALA A 134 58.07 5.44 21.21
C ALA A 134 58.16 6.02 19.81
N LYS A 135 59.27 6.70 19.47
CA LYS A 135 59.52 7.20 18.11
C LYS A 135 59.65 6.07 17.08
N ILE A 136 60.45 5.04 17.37
CA ILE A 136 60.62 3.88 16.46
C ILE A 136 59.29 3.16 16.22
N ALA A 137 58.52 2.91 17.29
CA ALA A 137 57.22 2.27 17.18
C ALA A 137 56.20 3.17 16.42
N GLY A 138 56.32 4.49 16.57
CA GLY A 138 55.54 5.47 15.81
C GLY A 138 55.86 5.44 14.32
N ASP A 139 57.15 5.54 13.97
CA ASP A 139 57.63 5.51 12.58
C ASP A 139 57.23 4.18 11.89
N HIS A 140 57.30 3.06 12.60
CA HIS A 140 56.86 1.75 12.10
C HIS A 140 55.35 1.73 11.78
N ASP A 141 54.52 2.14 12.74
CA ASP A 141 53.08 2.17 12.56
C ASP A 141 52.63 3.17 11.47
N CYS A 142 53.48 4.16 11.15
CA CYS A 142 53.29 5.12 10.06
C CYS A 142 53.79 4.63 8.70
N GLY A 143 54.54 3.51 8.67
CA GLY A 143 55.08 2.89 7.47
C GLY A 143 56.49 3.38 7.08
N ASP A 144 57.17 4.12 7.95
CA ASP A 144 58.50 4.69 7.71
C ASP A 144 59.64 3.79 8.21
N SER A 145 59.34 2.75 9.01
CA SER A 145 60.33 1.77 9.48
C SER A 145 59.84 0.32 9.35
N VAL A 146 60.79 -0.62 9.25
CA VAL A 146 60.52 -2.05 9.04
C VAL A 146 60.30 -2.81 10.36
N ASN A 147 60.95 -2.36 11.44
CA ASN A 147 60.90 -3.02 12.74
C ASN A 147 60.25 -2.11 13.78
N ARG A 148 59.23 -2.63 14.47
CA ARG A 148 58.54 -1.94 15.58
C ARG A 148 59.35 -1.95 16.88
N SER A 149 60.30 -2.87 17.00
CA SER A 149 61.12 -3.12 18.19
C SER A 149 62.61 -2.88 17.93
N LEU A 150 63.34 -2.49 18.97
CA LEU A 150 64.79 -2.26 18.96
C LEU A 150 65.50 -3.38 19.72
N SER A 151 66.65 -3.88 19.23
CA SER A 151 67.41 -4.88 19.98
C SER A 151 68.06 -4.27 21.24
N VAL A 152 68.33 -5.09 22.26
CA VAL A 152 69.00 -4.63 23.49
C VAL A 152 70.40 -4.06 23.20
N GLN A 153 71.10 -4.63 22.21
CA GLN A 153 72.43 -4.18 21.78
C GLN A 153 72.38 -2.78 21.15
N GLU A 154 71.41 -2.55 20.26
CA GLU A 154 71.21 -1.24 19.64
C GLU A 154 70.72 -0.18 20.64
N ALA A 155 69.90 -0.59 21.62
CA ALA A 155 69.45 0.28 22.70
C ALA A 155 70.60 0.70 23.62
N ALA A 156 71.48 -0.24 23.99
CA ALA A 156 72.68 0.05 24.77
C ALA A 156 73.64 0.96 23.99
N ALA A 157 73.88 0.68 22.71
CA ALA A 157 74.71 1.53 21.84
C ALA A 157 74.16 2.96 21.75
N TYR A 158 72.84 3.13 21.64
CA TYR A 158 72.21 4.44 21.63
C TYR A 158 72.43 5.20 22.95
N LEU A 159 72.28 4.56 24.10
CA LEU A 159 72.51 5.18 25.41
C LEU A 159 73.97 5.58 25.63
N ILE A 160 74.92 4.77 25.16
CA ILE A 160 76.37 5.08 25.24
C ILE A 160 76.70 6.37 24.48
N THR A 161 76.03 6.64 23.34
CA THR A 161 76.26 7.89 22.59
C THR A 161 75.83 9.17 23.33
N LEU A 162 74.96 9.04 24.35
CA LEU A 162 74.46 10.16 25.15
C LEU A 162 75.34 10.44 26.39
N GLY A 163 76.15 9.47 26.83
CA GLY A 163 77.11 9.62 27.92
C GLY A 163 77.38 8.31 28.68
N PRO A 164 78.55 8.17 29.35
CA PRO A 164 78.94 6.95 30.06
C PRO A 164 78.05 6.65 31.28
N ASP A 165 77.46 7.67 31.92
CA ASP A 165 76.61 7.53 33.12
C ASP A 165 75.33 6.70 32.87
N PHE A 166 74.90 6.57 31.61
CA PHE A 166 73.71 5.83 31.21
C PHE A 166 73.95 4.33 31.04
N GLU A 167 75.20 3.92 30.76
CA GLU A 167 75.58 2.51 30.56
C GLU A 167 75.45 1.72 31.87
N ASP A 168 76.02 2.26 32.97
CA ASP A 168 75.93 1.67 34.31
C ASP A 168 74.47 1.61 34.83
N SER A 169 73.63 2.53 34.36
CA SER A 169 72.23 2.63 34.76
C SER A 169 71.29 1.76 33.93
N PHE A 170 71.70 1.27 32.76
CA PHE A 170 70.84 0.54 31.82
C PHE A 170 70.37 -0.82 32.37
N ASN A 171 71.29 -1.63 32.91
CA ASN A 171 70.95 -2.93 33.50
C ASN A 171 70.03 -2.79 34.74
N SER A 172 70.28 -1.75 35.55
CA SER A 172 69.42 -1.40 36.69
C SER A 172 68.01 -0.98 36.23
N SER A 173 67.92 -0.29 35.09
CA SER A 173 66.66 0.14 34.48
C SER A 173 65.87 -1.05 33.94
N LEU A 174 66.52 -2.03 33.29
CA LEU A 174 65.87 -3.26 32.83
C LEU A 174 65.36 -4.12 33.99
N GLN A 175 66.13 -4.25 35.08
CA GLN A 175 65.66 -4.93 36.29
C GLN A 175 64.46 -4.22 36.92
N TRP A 176 64.45 -2.88 36.91
CA TRP A 176 63.32 -2.10 37.42
C TRP A 176 62.06 -2.32 36.59
N ILE A 177 62.16 -2.39 35.26
CA ILE A 177 61.02 -2.71 34.38
C ILE A 177 60.45 -4.10 34.68
N LEU A 178 61.30 -5.11 34.86
CA LEU A 178 60.86 -6.49 35.14
C LEU A 178 60.20 -6.65 36.52
N ASN A 179 60.66 -5.87 37.51
CA ASN A 179 60.12 -5.92 38.88
C ASN A 179 58.88 -5.03 39.08
N SER A 180 58.58 -4.12 38.14
CA SER A 180 57.43 -3.23 38.21
C SER A 180 56.14 -3.98 37.83
N SER A 181 55.11 -3.88 38.67
CA SER A 181 53.77 -4.43 38.37
C SER A 181 52.98 -3.61 37.35
N ASP A 182 53.39 -2.36 37.14
CA ASP A 182 52.63 -1.37 36.37
C ASP A 182 53.15 -1.26 34.93
N ASP A 183 52.28 -0.84 34.00
CA ASP A 183 52.64 -0.56 32.60
C ASP A 183 53.62 0.62 32.53
N THR A 184 54.91 0.29 32.46
CA THR A 184 56.02 1.26 32.37
C THR A 184 56.16 1.88 30.98
N GLY A 185 55.33 1.48 30.01
CA GLY A 185 55.41 1.99 28.63
C GLY A 185 56.39 1.22 27.72
N ILE A 186 57.17 0.28 28.28
CA ILE A 186 58.18 -0.52 27.57
C ILE A 186 57.90 -2.01 27.75
N LYS A 187 57.68 -2.72 26.65
CA LYS A 187 57.52 -4.19 26.57
C LYS A 187 58.88 -4.83 26.26
N CYS A 188 59.36 -5.68 27.18
CA CYS A 188 60.54 -6.51 26.98
C CYS A 188 60.16 -7.82 26.29
N ILE A 189 60.82 -8.15 25.17
CA ILE A 189 60.53 -9.33 24.35
C ILE A 189 61.74 -10.27 24.35
N GLY A 190 61.48 -11.54 24.67
CA GLY A 190 62.50 -12.59 24.72
C GLY A 190 62.75 -13.27 23.37
N SER A 191 63.33 -14.48 23.41
CA SER A 191 63.53 -15.30 22.19
C SER A 191 62.23 -15.84 21.59
N VAL A 192 61.18 -15.97 22.40
CA VAL A 192 59.83 -16.34 21.98
C VAL A 192 58.94 -15.10 22.11
N PRO A 193 58.24 -14.67 21.04
CA PRO A 193 57.29 -13.56 21.12
C PRO A 193 56.13 -13.92 22.10
N ASP A 194 55.76 -12.99 22.97
CA ASP A 194 54.62 -13.05 23.93
C ASP A 194 54.78 -13.88 25.22
N GLU A 195 55.95 -14.44 25.50
CA GLU A 195 56.25 -15.00 26.83
C GLU A 195 56.72 -13.90 27.81
N LYS A 196 56.27 -13.97 29.07
CA LYS A 196 56.74 -13.05 30.12
C LYS A 196 58.21 -13.35 30.44
N VAL A 197 59.07 -12.39 30.15
CA VAL A 197 60.50 -12.50 30.43
C VAL A 197 60.76 -12.37 31.94
N ILE A 198 61.45 -13.34 32.54
CA ILE A 198 61.71 -13.40 33.99
C ILE A 198 63.10 -12.81 34.35
N ASN A 199 64.08 -12.94 33.45
CA ASN A 199 65.47 -12.53 33.67
C ASN A 199 65.94 -11.51 32.64
N THR A 200 66.78 -10.55 33.04
CA THR A 200 67.32 -9.50 32.16
C THR A 200 68.15 -10.05 30.99
N THR A 201 68.82 -11.18 31.19
CA THR A 201 69.64 -11.85 30.16
C THR A 201 68.82 -12.50 29.05
N ALA A 202 67.52 -12.71 29.27
CA ALA A 202 66.63 -13.30 28.29
C ALA A 202 65.96 -12.26 27.37
N ILE A 203 66.16 -10.97 27.61
CA ILE A 203 65.60 -9.88 26.79
C ILE A 203 66.41 -9.76 25.50
N LYS A 204 65.75 -9.89 24.35
CA LYS A 204 66.36 -9.66 23.03
C LYS A 204 65.93 -8.34 22.40
N TYR A 205 64.67 -7.97 22.56
CA TYR A 205 64.10 -6.77 21.96
C TYR A 205 63.32 -5.96 22.99
N LEU A 206 63.29 -4.65 22.77
CA LEU A 206 62.54 -3.66 23.52
C LEU A 206 61.55 -2.99 22.58
N GLU A 207 60.31 -2.84 23.03
CA GLU A 207 59.23 -2.26 22.23
C GLU A 207 58.43 -1.27 23.09
N SER A 208 57.99 -0.15 22.52
CA SER A 208 57.10 0.77 23.25
C SER A 208 55.63 0.33 23.15
N THR A 209 54.92 0.37 24.28
CA THR A 209 53.46 0.18 24.29
C THR A 209 52.72 1.43 23.80
N ARG A 210 53.37 2.60 23.82
CA ARG A 210 52.79 3.90 23.43
C ARG A 210 53.59 4.56 22.29
N PRO A 211 53.29 4.24 21.02
CA PRO A 211 53.97 4.82 19.88
C PRO A 211 53.70 6.34 19.73
N GLN A 212 54.76 7.10 19.53
CA GLN A 212 54.71 8.53 19.25
C GLN A 212 54.55 8.76 17.74
N MET A 213 53.33 9.05 17.31
CA MET A 213 53.03 9.26 15.88
C MET A 213 52.92 10.74 15.56
N SER A 214 53.36 11.12 14.35
CA SER A 214 53.11 12.46 13.81
C SER A 214 51.61 12.72 13.62
N PHE A 215 51.21 13.99 13.68
CA PHE A 215 49.81 14.39 13.48
C PHE A 215 49.26 13.93 12.13
N VAL A 216 50.09 14.01 11.08
CA VAL A 216 49.73 13.59 9.71
C VAL A 216 49.43 12.09 9.65
N CYS A 217 50.27 11.27 10.28
CA CYS A 217 50.07 9.82 10.32
C CYS A 217 48.81 9.44 11.10
N ARG A 218 48.56 10.08 12.26
CA ARG A 218 47.33 9.88 13.03
C ARG A 218 46.09 10.25 12.23
N PHE A 219 46.12 11.39 11.55
CA PHE A 219 45.02 11.84 10.69
C PHE A 219 44.76 10.87 9.54
N ARG A 220 45.81 10.47 8.80
CA ARG A 220 45.70 9.52 7.69
C ARG A 220 45.10 8.18 8.14
N ARG A 221 45.59 7.60 9.24
CA ARG A 221 45.09 6.32 9.77
C ARG A 221 43.65 6.43 10.28
N ALA A 222 43.32 7.53 10.97
CA ALA A 222 41.95 7.79 11.41
C ALA A 222 40.99 7.93 10.21
N PHE A 223 41.37 8.71 9.20
CA PHE A 223 40.58 8.92 7.99
C PHE A 223 40.35 7.63 7.21
N ILE A 224 41.40 6.82 6.98
CA ILE A 224 41.30 5.54 6.27
C ILE A 224 40.38 4.59 7.05
N THR A 225 40.55 4.48 8.37
CA THR A 225 39.74 3.59 9.20
C THR A 225 38.27 3.98 9.20
N VAL A 226 37.98 5.28 9.40
CA VAL A 226 36.60 5.80 9.40
C VAL A 226 35.95 5.60 8.04
N THR A 227 36.66 5.93 6.96
CA THR A 227 36.16 5.78 5.59
C THR A 227 35.86 4.31 5.27
N HIS A 228 36.77 3.38 5.57
CA HIS A 228 36.56 1.95 5.32
C HIS A 228 35.38 1.40 6.14
N ARG A 229 35.19 1.86 7.38
CA ARG A 229 34.07 1.41 8.24
C ARG A 229 32.72 1.97 7.78
N LEU A 230 32.68 3.17 7.22
CA LEU A 230 31.44 3.81 6.75
C LEU A 230 31.07 3.46 5.30
N SER A 231 32.05 3.09 4.47
CA SER A 231 31.88 2.66 3.08
C SER A 231 30.77 1.60 2.88
N PRO A 232 30.70 0.48 3.63
CA PRO A 232 29.65 -0.52 3.42
C PRO A 232 28.24 0.00 3.73
N ILE A 233 28.09 0.94 4.67
CA ILE A 233 26.80 1.53 5.03
C ILE A 233 26.28 2.38 3.88
N LEU A 234 27.14 3.22 3.29
CA LEU A 234 26.80 4.05 2.14
C LEU A 234 26.43 3.20 0.92
N LEU A 235 27.18 2.13 0.66
CA LEU A 235 26.88 1.20 -0.43
C LEU A 235 25.50 0.54 -0.24
N GLY A 236 25.16 0.13 0.99
CA GLY A 236 23.84 -0.40 1.32
C GLY A 236 22.71 0.59 1.02
N ILE A 237 22.89 1.86 1.37
CA ILE A 237 21.89 2.92 1.11
C ILE A 237 21.67 3.11 -0.40
N VAL A 238 22.75 3.15 -1.20
CA VAL A 238 22.66 3.31 -2.66
C VAL A 238 21.93 2.12 -3.31
N ILE A 239 22.21 0.89 -2.86
CA ILE A 239 21.51 -0.31 -3.36
C ILE A 239 20.02 -0.25 -3.03
N ILE A 240 19.66 0.10 -1.79
CA ILE A 240 18.25 0.23 -1.37
C ILE A 240 17.54 1.30 -2.20
N TRP A 241 18.16 2.46 -2.42
CA TRP A 241 17.63 3.51 -3.28
C TRP A 241 17.41 3.04 -4.72
N GLY A 242 18.36 2.29 -5.28
CA GLY A 242 18.24 1.69 -6.61
C GLY A 242 17.07 0.72 -6.71
N ILE A 243 16.87 -0.13 -5.70
CA ILE A 243 15.73 -1.07 -5.63
C ILE A 243 14.41 -0.31 -5.55
N ILE A 244 14.30 0.71 -4.67
CA ILE A 244 13.08 1.51 -4.53
C ILE A 244 12.75 2.22 -5.85
N TYR A 245 13.75 2.81 -6.50
CA TYR A 245 13.58 3.45 -7.80
C TYR A 245 13.11 2.46 -8.88
N TYR A 246 13.73 1.28 -8.93
CA TYR A 246 13.35 0.21 -9.87
C TYR A 246 11.92 -0.28 -9.64
N VAL A 247 11.53 -0.54 -8.39
CA VAL A 247 10.18 -0.98 -8.03
C VAL A 247 9.15 0.10 -8.37
N LYS A 248 9.44 1.37 -8.07
CA LYS A 248 8.58 2.50 -8.46
C LYS A 248 8.41 2.59 -9.97
N TYR A 249 9.51 2.49 -10.72
CA TYR A 249 9.47 2.47 -12.18
C TYR A 249 8.66 1.29 -12.73
N ARG A 250 8.78 0.10 -12.12
CA ARG A 250 8.03 -1.09 -12.51
C ARG A 250 6.53 -0.90 -12.26
N TRP A 251 6.14 -0.40 -11.10
CA TRP A 251 4.73 -0.12 -10.79
C TRP A 251 4.13 0.93 -11.71
N THR A 252 4.81 2.05 -11.95
CA THR A 252 4.30 3.10 -12.85
C THR A 252 4.11 2.59 -14.27
N LYS A 253 5.06 1.78 -14.76
CA LYS A 253 4.97 1.19 -16.10
C LYS A 253 3.81 0.19 -16.22
N GLU A 254 3.57 -0.61 -15.19
CA GLU A 254 2.44 -1.55 -15.18
C GLU A 254 1.09 -0.83 -15.10
N GLU A 255 1.01 0.28 -14.37
CA GLU A 255 -0.17 1.15 -14.32
C GLU A 255 -0.47 1.80 -15.68
N GLU A 256 0.56 2.30 -16.38
CA GLU A 256 0.40 2.82 -17.75
C GLU A 256 -0.10 1.74 -18.72
N GLU A 257 0.49 0.54 -18.69
CA GLU A 257 0.06 -0.58 -19.56
C GLU A 257 -1.38 -1.01 -19.27
N THR A 258 -1.82 -1.01 -18.01
CA THR A 258 -3.21 -1.36 -17.63
C THR A 258 -4.20 -0.27 -17.99
N ARG A 259 -3.85 1.01 -17.80
CA ARG A 259 -4.68 2.15 -18.26
C ARG A 259 -4.87 2.12 -19.78
N GLN A 260 -3.80 1.89 -20.53
CA GLN A 260 -3.86 1.75 -22.00
C GLN A 260 -4.74 0.56 -22.43
N MET A 261 -4.69 -0.55 -21.69
CA MET A 261 -5.59 -1.69 -21.93
C MET A 261 -7.05 -1.30 -21.70
N TYR A 262 -7.39 -0.65 -20.59
CA TYR A 262 -8.78 -0.24 -20.32
C TYR A 262 -9.30 0.79 -21.32
N ASP A 263 -8.48 1.78 -21.69
CA ASP A 263 -8.82 2.73 -22.76
C ASP A 263 -9.08 2.03 -24.11
N MET A 264 -8.28 1.02 -24.43
CA MET A 264 -8.49 0.18 -25.62
C MET A 264 -9.80 -0.62 -25.55
N VAL A 265 -10.13 -1.19 -24.39
CA VAL A 265 -11.37 -1.94 -24.18
C VAL A 265 -12.59 -1.03 -24.36
N VAL A 266 -12.56 0.20 -23.82
CA VAL A 266 -13.64 1.18 -24.00
C VAL A 266 -13.84 1.49 -25.48
N LYS A 267 -12.75 1.77 -26.21
CA LYS A 267 -12.79 2.02 -27.66
C LYS A 267 -13.36 0.84 -28.45
N ILE A 268 -12.99 -0.40 -28.09
CA ILE A 268 -13.55 -1.62 -28.69
C ILE A 268 -15.07 -1.69 -28.45
N ILE A 269 -15.51 -1.48 -27.20
CA ILE A 269 -16.92 -1.52 -26.82
C ILE A 269 -17.73 -0.46 -27.55
N ASP A 270 -17.19 0.75 -27.72
CA ASP A 270 -17.88 1.84 -28.40
C ASP A 270 -18.07 1.57 -29.89
N VAL A 271 -17.05 1.00 -30.57
CA VAL A 271 -17.19 0.56 -31.98
C VAL A 271 -18.24 -0.54 -32.11
N LEU A 272 -18.22 -1.53 -31.22
CA LEU A 272 -19.20 -2.62 -31.25
C LEU A 272 -20.62 -2.13 -30.97
N ARG A 273 -20.78 -1.20 -30.02
CA ARG A 273 -22.07 -0.59 -29.72
C ARG A 273 -22.59 0.23 -30.90
N SER A 274 -21.76 1.12 -31.45
CA SER A 274 -22.14 1.96 -32.59
C SER A 274 -22.52 1.12 -33.81
N HIS A 275 -21.81 0.01 -34.06
CA HIS A 275 -22.16 -0.92 -35.14
C HIS A 275 -23.47 -1.65 -34.87
N ASN A 276 -23.73 -2.05 -33.62
CA ASN A 276 -24.99 -2.67 -33.23
C ASN A 276 -26.17 -1.70 -33.44
N ASP A 277 -26.01 -0.44 -33.05
CA ASP A 277 -27.03 0.61 -33.26
C ASP A 277 -27.29 0.83 -34.77
N ALA A 278 -26.22 0.88 -35.58
CA ALA A 278 -26.35 0.97 -37.03
C ALA A 278 -27.04 -0.26 -37.67
N CYS A 279 -26.82 -1.46 -37.12
CA CYS A 279 -27.53 -2.69 -37.54
C CYS A 279 -29.01 -2.67 -37.15
N HIS A 280 -29.39 -1.94 -36.11
CA HIS A 280 -30.80 -1.75 -35.75
C HIS A 280 -31.53 -0.83 -36.72
N GLU A 281 -30.85 0.20 -37.22
CA GLU A 281 -31.40 1.11 -38.22
C GLU A 281 -31.41 0.49 -39.62
N ASN A 282 -30.35 -0.24 -39.98
CA ASN A 282 -30.17 -0.86 -41.29
C ASN A 282 -30.18 -2.39 -41.18
N LYS A 283 -31.29 -3.01 -41.57
CA LYS A 283 -31.47 -4.48 -41.54
C LYS A 283 -30.55 -5.24 -42.50
N ASP A 284 -29.89 -4.54 -43.43
CA ASP A 284 -28.95 -5.12 -44.38
C ASP A 284 -27.55 -5.34 -43.78
N LEU A 285 -27.25 -4.72 -42.62
CA LEU A 285 -25.98 -4.90 -41.92
C LEU A 285 -26.00 -6.16 -41.06
N GLN A 286 -24.86 -6.85 -41.02
CA GLN A 286 -24.71 -8.06 -40.23
C GLN A 286 -24.41 -7.74 -38.76
N PRO A 287 -25.07 -8.41 -37.79
CA PRO A 287 -24.97 -8.10 -36.35
C PRO A 287 -23.67 -8.61 -35.69
N TYR A 288 -22.60 -8.74 -36.46
CA TYR A 288 -21.29 -9.21 -35.99
C TYR A 288 -20.17 -8.49 -36.75
N MET A 289 -19.03 -8.28 -36.08
CA MET A 289 -17.87 -7.59 -36.64
C MET A 289 -16.59 -8.44 -36.50
N PRO A 290 -15.79 -8.63 -37.56
CA PRO A 290 -14.50 -9.33 -37.45
C PRO A 290 -13.51 -8.60 -36.55
N ILE A 291 -12.83 -9.33 -35.67
CA ILE A 291 -11.80 -8.75 -34.77
C ILE A 291 -10.71 -7.98 -35.55
N PRO A 292 -10.20 -8.47 -36.70
CA PRO A 292 -9.23 -7.72 -37.49
C PRO A 292 -9.79 -6.38 -38.01
N HIS A 293 -11.08 -6.32 -38.34
CA HIS A 293 -11.71 -5.08 -38.81
C HIS A 293 -11.82 -4.06 -37.69
N VAL A 294 -12.20 -4.48 -36.48
CA VAL A 294 -12.26 -3.61 -35.30
C VAL A 294 -10.87 -3.05 -34.98
N ARG A 295 -9.83 -3.89 -35.04
CA ARG A 295 -8.44 -3.46 -34.84
C ARG A 295 -8.05 -2.39 -35.84
N ASP A 296 -8.38 -2.62 -37.10
CA ASP A 296 -7.97 -1.76 -38.20
C ASP A 296 -8.74 -0.43 -38.18
N SER A 297 -9.93 -0.38 -37.58
CA SER A 297 -10.67 0.85 -37.27
C SER A 297 -10.08 1.65 -36.09
N LEU A 298 -9.49 0.97 -35.11
CA LEU A 298 -9.01 1.60 -33.86
C LEU A 298 -7.51 1.93 -33.87
N VAL A 299 -6.72 1.16 -34.60
CA VAL A 299 -5.25 1.23 -34.60
C VAL A 299 -4.73 1.49 -36.00
N ARG A 300 -4.10 2.65 -36.18
CA ARG A 300 -3.45 3.02 -37.44
C ARG A 300 -2.36 1.99 -37.81
N PRO A 301 -2.11 1.73 -39.11
CA PRO A 301 -1.10 0.75 -39.54
C PRO A 301 0.28 0.94 -38.91
N GLN A 302 0.71 2.19 -38.71
CA GLN A 302 2.02 2.55 -38.14
C GLN A 302 2.16 2.16 -36.66
N ASP A 303 1.05 2.16 -35.91
CA ASP A 303 1.06 1.93 -34.46
C ASP A 303 0.85 0.46 -34.08
N ARG A 304 0.57 -0.43 -35.05
CA ARG A 304 0.20 -1.83 -34.80
C ARG A 304 1.27 -2.60 -34.03
N ILE A 305 2.55 -2.36 -34.32
CA ILE A 305 3.65 -3.05 -33.65
C ILE A 305 3.73 -2.61 -32.17
N LYS A 306 3.62 -1.30 -31.93
CA LYS A 306 3.68 -0.72 -30.58
C LYS A 306 2.47 -1.15 -29.74
N MET A 307 1.29 -1.17 -30.33
CA MET A 307 0.03 -1.45 -29.63
C MET A 307 -0.33 -2.94 -29.57
N LYS A 308 0.41 -3.83 -30.25
CA LYS A 308 0.12 -5.27 -30.30
C LYS A 308 -0.09 -5.88 -28.90
N LYS A 309 0.83 -5.59 -27.97
CA LYS A 309 0.74 -6.11 -26.58
C LYS A 309 -0.52 -5.62 -25.86
N VAL A 310 -0.89 -4.35 -26.06
CA VAL A 310 -2.10 -3.75 -25.47
C VAL A 310 -3.36 -4.34 -26.09
N TRP A 311 -3.36 -4.49 -27.42
CA TRP A 311 -4.44 -5.09 -28.20
C TRP A 311 -4.71 -6.53 -27.77
N ASP A 312 -3.69 -7.38 -27.73
CA ASP A 312 -3.84 -8.80 -27.37
C ASP A 312 -4.39 -8.94 -25.93
N ARG A 313 -3.91 -8.11 -25.00
CA ARG A 313 -4.41 -8.07 -23.63
C ARG A 313 -5.86 -7.59 -23.55
N ALA A 314 -6.23 -6.57 -24.32
CA ALA A 314 -7.59 -6.04 -24.38
C ALA A 314 -8.58 -7.06 -24.99
N VAL A 315 -8.20 -7.74 -26.08
CA VAL A 315 -9.00 -8.81 -26.70
C VAL A 315 -9.26 -9.95 -25.70
N ASN A 316 -8.23 -10.38 -24.97
CA ASN A 316 -8.38 -11.42 -23.96
C ASN A 316 -9.29 -10.97 -22.80
N PHE A 317 -9.17 -9.71 -22.36
CA PHE A 317 -10.03 -9.12 -21.34
C PHE A 317 -11.49 -9.05 -21.80
N VAL A 318 -11.76 -8.59 -23.02
CA VAL A 318 -13.12 -8.56 -23.59
C VAL A 318 -13.71 -9.96 -23.66
N GLY A 319 -12.96 -10.94 -24.17
CA GLY A 319 -13.43 -12.32 -24.27
C GLY A 319 -13.70 -13.02 -22.94
N SER A 320 -13.00 -12.64 -21.87
CA SER A 320 -13.10 -13.27 -20.54
C SER A 320 -14.03 -12.54 -19.57
N ASN A 321 -14.16 -11.22 -19.69
CA ASN A 321 -14.79 -10.37 -18.66
C ASN A 321 -15.99 -9.56 -19.14
N GLU A 322 -16.16 -9.31 -20.45
CA GLU A 322 -17.27 -8.49 -20.96
C GLU A 322 -18.45 -9.37 -21.38
N SER A 323 -19.50 -9.39 -20.57
CA SER A 323 -20.68 -10.24 -20.80
C SER A 323 -21.57 -9.77 -21.97
N ARG A 324 -21.42 -8.51 -22.42
CA ARG A 324 -22.20 -7.96 -23.54
C ARG A 324 -21.67 -8.37 -24.91
N VAL A 325 -20.46 -8.92 -24.99
CA VAL A 325 -19.80 -9.27 -26.26
C VAL A 325 -19.52 -10.76 -26.31
N ARG A 326 -19.99 -11.44 -27.36
CA ARG A 326 -19.65 -12.84 -27.65
C ARG A 326 -18.53 -12.88 -28.66
N THR A 327 -17.53 -13.73 -28.42
CA THR A 327 -16.55 -14.09 -29.45
C THR A 327 -16.98 -15.39 -30.11
N GLU A 328 -17.12 -15.38 -31.43
CA GLU A 328 -17.56 -16.54 -32.24
C GLU A 328 -16.63 -16.75 -33.43
N CYS A 329 -16.48 -17.99 -33.89
CA CYS A 329 -15.84 -18.27 -35.17
C CYS A 329 -16.90 -18.29 -36.27
N ARG A 330 -16.73 -17.51 -37.33
CA ARG A 330 -17.69 -17.40 -38.42
C ARG A 330 -16.97 -17.42 -39.76
N ARG A 331 -17.58 -18.15 -40.72
CA ARG A 331 -17.11 -18.19 -42.09
C ARG A 331 -17.63 -16.98 -42.87
N ILE A 332 -16.74 -16.12 -43.32
CA ILE A 332 -17.03 -14.91 -44.11
C ILE A 332 -16.24 -15.03 -45.42
N GLY A 333 -16.95 -15.03 -46.56
CA GLY A 333 -16.29 -15.13 -47.88
C GLY A 333 -15.48 -16.42 -48.10
N GLY A 334 -15.84 -17.52 -47.42
CA GLY A 334 -15.16 -18.81 -47.54
C GLY A 334 -14.01 -19.06 -46.56
N ALA A 335 -13.58 -18.04 -45.80
CA ALA A 335 -12.56 -18.14 -44.76
C ALA A 335 -13.16 -17.96 -43.34
N ASP A 336 -12.55 -18.62 -42.36
CA ASP A 336 -13.00 -18.58 -40.97
C ASP A 336 -12.33 -17.42 -40.22
N PHE A 337 -13.15 -16.58 -39.58
CA PHE A 337 -12.70 -15.43 -38.81
C PHE A 337 -13.29 -15.48 -37.40
N LEU A 338 -12.52 -14.99 -36.43
CA LEU A 338 -13.06 -14.62 -35.12
C LEU A 338 -13.81 -13.29 -35.24
N VAL A 339 -15.06 -13.31 -34.81
CA VAL A 339 -15.98 -12.18 -34.84
C VAL A 339 -16.48 -11.86 -33.44
N TRP A 340 -16.74 -10.58 -33.20
CA TRP A 340 -17.46 -10.11 -32.03
C TRP A 340 -18.92 -9.85 -32.37
N ARG A 341 -19.80 -10.34 -31.50
CA ARG A 341 -21.24 -10.13 -31.57
C ARG A 341 -21.72 -9.46 -30.31
N TRP A 342 -22.48 -8.38 -30.44
CA TRP A 342 -23.16 -7.75 -29.32
C TRP A 342 -24.37 -8.61 -28.91
N ILE A 343 -24.42 -9.05 -27.65
CA ILE A 343 -25.46 -9.97 -27.14
C ILE A 343 -26.54 -9.23 -26.37
N GLN A 344 -26.28 -7.98 -25.95
CA GLN A 344 -27.27 -7.26 -25.16
C GLN A 344 -28.57 -7.17 -25.97
N PRO A 345 -29.70 -7.67 -25.44
CA PRO A 345 -30.98 -7.51 -26.11
C PRO A 345 -31.23 -6.02 -26.23
N SER A 346 -31.12 -5.49 -27.43
CA SER A 346 -31.91 -4.32 -27.78
C SER A 346 -33.37 -4.72 -27.59
N ALA A 347 -34.18 -3.80 -27.11
CA ALA A 347 -35.61 -4.02 -26.85
C ALA A 347 -36.42 -4.41 -28.11
N SER A 348 -35.77 -4.70 -29.24
CA SER A 348 -36.36 -5.10 -30.51
C SER A 348 -36.31 -6.62 -30.71
N SER A 349 -37.05 -7.35 -29.89
CA SER A 349 -37.55 -8.67 -30.27
C SER A 349 -39.04 -8.71 -29.92
N ASP A 350 -39.81 -8.37 -30.96
CA ASP A 350 -41.25 -8.56 -31.18
C ASP A 350 -42.29 -7.71 -30.41
N ASN A 351 -43.03 -6.97 -31.25
CA ASN A 351 -44.34 -6.33 -31.07
C ASN A 351 -44.33 -4.87 -30.59
N LEU A 352 -44.40 -3.96 -31.58
CA LEU A 352 -45.12 -2.69 -31.56
C LEU A 352 -45.47 -2.12 -30.17
N SER A 353 -44.49 -1.56 -29.44
CA SER A 353 -44.72 -0.45 -28.51
C SER A 353 -43.40 0.21 -28.08
N VAL A 354 -43.34 1.53 -28.27
CA VAL A 354 -42.17 2.38 -28.07
C VAL A 354 -42.08 2.81 -26.59
N LEU A 355 -41.35 2.06 -25.75
CA LEU A 355 -40.65 2.50 -24.51
C LEU A 355 -39.98 1.27 -23.86
N PRO A 356 -38.83 1.38 -23.15
CA PRO A 356 -38.39 0.31 -22.24
C PRO A 356 -39.52 0.02 -21.26
N SER A 357 -40.10 -1.18 -21.34
CA SER A 357 -41.21 -1.57 -20.46
C SER A 357 -40.66 -1.71 -19.04
N LYS A 358 -41.09 -0.82 -18.15
CA LYS A 358 -40.79 -0.94 -16.72
C LYS A 358 -41.42 -2.23 -16.22
N VAL A 359 -40.61 -3.26 -16.02
CA VAL A 359 -41.07 -4.63 -15.75
C VAL A 359 -40.53 -5.14 -14.42
N TRP A 360 -41.31 -6.03 -13.79
CA TRP A 360 -40.90 -6.76 -12.58
C TRP A 360 -40.02 -7.96 -12.95
N GLN A 361 -38.88 -8.13 -12.28
CA GLN A 361 -37.85 -9.12 -12.63
C GLN A 361 -37.67 -10.22 -11.56
N GLY A 362 -38.65 -10.38 -10.67
CA GLY A 362 -38.61 -11.37 -9.58
C GLY A 362 -38.16 -10.80 -8.23
N GLN A 363 -37.98 -11.68 -7.24
CA GLN A 363 -37.57 -11.34 -5.87
C GLN A 363 -36.11 -11.70 -5.62
N ALA A 364 -35.39 -10.82 -4.94
CA ALA A 364 -33.98 -10.98 -4.60
C ALA A 364 -33.73 -12.02 -3.50
N PHE A 365 -34.70 -12.20 -2.60
CA PHE A 365 -34.63 -13.12 -1.46
C PHE A 365 -36.02 -13.47 -0.97
N HIS A 366 -36.13 -14.61 -0.27
CA HIS A 366 -37.33 -14.96 0.47
C HIS A 366 -37.50 -14.05 1.69
N LEU A 367 -38.75 -13.68 1.96
CA LEU A 367 -39.09 -12.81 3.08
C LEU A 367 -39.14 -13.61 4.38
N ASP A 368 -38.10 -13.43 5.18
CA ASP A 368 -37.89 -14.10 6.47
C ASP A 368 -37.82 -13.08 7.61
N ARG A 369 -37.83 -13.56 8.86
CA ARG A 369 -37.71 -12.72 10.07
C ARG A 369 -36.44 -11.84 10.10
N ARG A 370 -35.41 -12.18 9.30
CA ARG A 370 -34.15 -11.41 9.20
C ARG A 370 -34.28 -10.13 8.37
N ASN A 371 -35.19 -10.11 7.39
CA ASN A 371 -35.29 -9.06 6.39
C ASN A 371 -36.68 -8.39 6.33
N SER A 372 -37.67 -8.89 7.09
CA SER A 372 -39.01 -8.33 7.16
C SER A 372 -39.53 -8.20 8.61
N PRO A 373 -40.34 -7.18 8.92
CA PRO A 373 -41.02 -7.09 10.21
C PRO A 373 -41.94 -8.30 10.43
N PRO A 374 -42.03 -8.86 11.65
CA PRO A 374 -42.78 -10.09 11.90
C PRO A 374 -44.29 -9.93 11.67
N ASN A 375 -44.84 -8.75 11.94
CA ASN A 375 -46.25 -8.43 11.78
C ASN A 375 -46.43 -7.09 11.04
N SER A 376 -47.56 -6.94 10.36
CA SER A 376 -47.94 -5.68 9.72
C SER A 376 -48.32 -4.64 10.76
N LEU A 377 -47.48 -3.63 10.93
CA LEU A 377 -47.64 -2.63 12.00
C LEU A 377 -48.67 -1.54 11.68
N THR A 378 -48.82 -1.18 10.41
CA THR A 378 -49.64 -0.05 9.98
C THR A 378 -50.27 -0.30 8.60
N PRO A 379 -51.42 0.33 8.26
CA PRO A 379 -52.06 0.18 6.96
C PRO A 379 -51.40 0.97 5.83
N CYS A 380 -50.34 1.74 6.11
CA CYS A 380 -49.64 2.54 5.10
C CYS A 380 -48.20 2.08 4.89
N LEU A 381 -47.72 2.21 3.65
CA LEU A 381 -46.40 1.80 3.19
C LEU A 381 -45.68 2.97 2.50
N LYS A 382 -44.37 3.05 2.71
CA LYS A 382 -43.43 3.83 1.91
C LYS A 382 -42.56 2.85 1.11
N ILE A 383 -42.66 2.94 -0.20
CA ILE A 383 -41.88 2.17 -1.17
C ILE A 383 -40.78 3.09 -1.71
N ARG A 384 -39.57 2.57 -1.88
CA ARG A 384 -38.40 3.30 -2.38
C ARG A 384 -37.84 2.64 -3.63
N ASN A 385 -37.09 3.42 -4.40
CA ASN A 385 -36.35 2.98 -5.57
C ASN A 385 -37.26 2.47 -6.71
N MET A 386 -38.48 3.01 -6.80
CA MET A 386 -39.45 2.66 -7.86
C MET A 386 -39.19 3.38 -9.19
N PHE A 387 -38.50 4.52 -9.15
CA PHE A 387 -38.19 5.36 -10.32
C PHE A 387 -36.98 6.26 -10.00
N ASP A 388 -36.46 6.94 -11.02
CA ASP A 388 -35.47 8.02 -10.84
C ASP A 388 -36.03 9.31 -11.46
N PRO A 389 -36.32 10.35 -10.67
CA PRO A 389 -36.99 11.55 -11.16
C PRO A 389 -36.19 12.30 -12.23
N VAL A 390 -34.85 12.11 -12.30
CA VAL A 390 -34.01 12.77 -13.32
C VAL A 390 -34.17 12.12 -14.70
N MET A 391 -34.54 10.84 -14.74
CA MET A 391 -34.68 10.05 -15.97
C MET A 391 -36.11 10.05 -16.53
N GLU A 392 -37.10 10.53 -15.77
CA GLU A 392 -38.50 10.57 -16.18
C GLU A 392 -38.84 11.85 -16.96
N ILE A 393 -39.46 11.70 -18.13
CA ILE A 393 -39.82 12.82 -19.01
C ILE A 393 -41.35 12.91 -19.18
N GLY A 394 -41.91 14.10 -18.96
CA GLY A 394 -43.33 14.42 -19.10
C GLY A 394 -44.12 14.40 -17.78
N ASP A 395 -45.41 14.75 -17.82
CA ASP A 395 -46.19 14.91 -16.60
C ASP A 395 -46.89 13.64 -16.11
N HIS A 396 -47.06 12.64 -16.99
CA HIS A 396 -47.95 11.48 -16.79
C HIS A 396 -47.24 10.16 -16.45
N TRP A 397 -45.91 10.12 -16.37
CA TRP A 397 -45.14 8.89 -16.08
C TRP A 397 -45.49 8.26 -14.73
N HIS A 398 -45.92 9.07 -13.76
CA HIS A 398 -46.32 8.64 -12.43
C HIS A 398 -47.51 7.67 -12.45
N LEU A 399 -48.39 7.76 -13.46
CA LEU A 399 -49.52 6.82 -13.64
C LEU A 399 -49.03 5.41 -13.97
N ALA A 400 -47.97 5.27 -14.77
CA ALA A 400 -47.39 3.97 -15.08
C ALA A 400 -46.76 3.30 -13.84
N ILE A 401 -46.20 4.10 -12.92
CA ILE A 401 -45.68 3.60 -11.64
C ILE A 401 -46.82 3.16 -10.71
N GLN A 402 -47.94 3.89 -10.68
CA GLN A 402 -49.12 3.49 -9.92
C GLN A 402 -49.69 2.17 -10.45
N GLU A 403 -49.82 2.06 -11.77
CA GLU A 403 -50.32 0.86 -12.45
C GLU A 403 -49.41 -0.36 -12.16
N ALA A 404 -48.08 -0.19 -12.27
CA ALA A 404 -47.13 -1.27 -11.99
C ALA A 404 -47.24 -1.82 -10.55
N ILE A 405 -47.58 -0.97 -9.57
CA ILE A 405 -47.83 -1.40 -8.18
C ILE A 405 -49.15 -2.17 -8.08
N LEU A 406 -50.22 -1.68 -8.73
CA LEU A 406 -51.51 -2.35 -8.75
C LEU A 406 -51.45 -3.70 -9.45
N GLU A 407 -50.69 -3.81 -10.55
CA GLU A 407 -50.45 -5.07 -11.26
C GLU A 407 -49.70 -6.07 -10.37
N LYS A 408 -48.64 -5.62 -9.68
CA LYS A 408 -47.86 -6.49 -8.78
C LYS A 408 -48.67 -6.96 -7.58
N CYS A 409 -49.64 -6.17 -7.15
CA CYS A 409 -50.54 -6.44 -6.04
C CYS A 409 -51.96 -6.77 -6.53
N ASN A 410 -52.12 -7.38 -7.70
CA ASN A 410 -53.44 -7.64 -8.29
C ASN A 410 -54.32 -8.55 -7.41
N ASP A 411 -53.68 -9.44 -6.64
CA ASP A 411 -54.32 -10.31 -5.67
C ASP A 411 -54.74 -9.59 -4.38
N ASN A 412 -54.46 -8.29 -4.25
CA ASN A 412 -54.75 -7.48 -3.08
C ASN A 412 -55.88 -6.47 -3.37
N ASP A 413 -57.06 -6.71 -2.78
CA ASP A 413 -58.24 -5.82 -2.86
C ASP A 413 -58.22 -4.69 -1.84
N GLY A 414 -57.12 -4.50 -1.11
CA GLY A 414 -57.08 -3.57 0.02
C GLY A 414 -56.44 -2.22 -0.25
N ILE A 415 -55.85 -1.98 -1.43
CA ILE A 415 -55.14 -0.71 -1.74
C ILE A 415 -56.16 0.37 -2.09
N VAL A 416 -56.19 1.50 -1.37
CA VAL A 416 -57.20 2.57 -1.56
C VAL A 416 -56.64 3.88 -2.07
N HIS A 417 -55.34 4.14 -1.87
CA HIS A 417 -54.71 5.36 -2.33
C HIS A 417 -53.21 5.14 -2.58
N ILE A 418 -52.72 5.64 -3.72
CA ILE A 418 -51.31 5.61 -4.10
C ILE A 418 -50.89 7.03 -4.50
N ALA A 419 -49.82 7.53 -3.88
CA ALA A 419 -49.21 8.81 -4.21
C ALA A 419 -47.74 8.64 -4.57
N VAL A 420 -47.35 9.11 -5.75
CA VAL A 420 -45.97 9.08 -6.25
C VAL A 420 -45.33 10.44 -5.96
N ASP A 421 -44.21 10.45 -5.23
CA ASP A 421 -43.50 11.69 -4.89
C ASP A 421 -42.52 12.07 -6.00
N LYS A 422 -42.98 12.84 -6.99
CA LYS A 422 -42.22 13.23 -8.18
C LYS A 422 -40.88 13.93 -7.87
N ASN A 423 -40.75 14.55 -6.70
CA ASN A 423 -39.55 15.29 -6.28
C ASN A 423 -38.58 14.42 -5.45
N SER A 424 -38.98 13.21 -5.09
CA SER A 424 -38.14 12.32 -4.28
C SER A 424 -36.97 11.77 -5.08
N ARG A 425 -35.75 12.20 -4.76
CA ARG A 425 -34.50 11.61 -5.29
C ARG A 425 -34.34 10.11 -4.99
N GLU A 426 -34.98 9.60 -3.93
CA GLU A 426 -35.02 8.17 -3.59
C GLU A 426 -36.05 7.36 -4.43
N GLY A 427 -36.82 7.99 -5.33
CA GLY A 427 -37.89 7.33 -6.08
C GLY A 427 -39.01 6.79 -5.19
N CYS A 428 -39.60 7.63 -4.33
CA CYS A 428 -40.55 7.19 -3.30
C CYS A 428 -42.00 7.15 -3.78
N VAL A 429 -42.70 6.07 -3.40
CA VAL A 429 -44.15 5.92 -3.58
C VAL A 429 -44.80 5.58 -2.25
N TYR A 430 -45.98 6.16 -2.00
CA TYR A 430 -46.71 6.05 -0.75
C TYR A 430 -48.06 5.38 -0.97
N VAL A 431 -48.30 4.26 -0.28
CA VAL A 431 -49.53 3.46 -0.45
C VAL A 431 -50.31 3.43 0.86
N LYS A 432 -51.63 3.61 0.80
CA LYS A 432 -52.57 3.39 1.89
C LYS A 432 -53.47 2.20 1.55
N CYS A 433 -53.63 1.29 2.50
CA CYS A 433 -54.57 0.18 2.43
C CYS A 433 -55.72 0.35 3.43
N LEU A 434 -56.78 -0.46 3.29
CA LEU A 434 -57.92 -0.53 4.21
C LEU A 434 -57.51 -1.02 5.61
N SER A 435 -56.69 -2.07 5.66
CA SER A 435 -56.24 -2.68 6.92
C SER A 435 -54.73 -2.94 6.91
N PRO A 436 -54.09 -3.09 8.09
CA PRO A 436 -52.69 -3.52 8.18
C PRO A 436 -52.43 -4.87 7.52
N GLU A 437 -53.41 -5.77 7.49
CA GLU A 437 -53.28 -7.10 6.87
C GLU A 437 -53.10 -6.98 5.35
N TYR A 438 -53.92 -6.16 4.70
CA TYR A 438 -53.77 -5.84 3.27
C TYR A 438 -52.47 -5.10 2.98
N ALA A 439 -52.01 -4.23 3.89
CA ALA A 439 -50.68 -3.62 3.78
C ALA A 439 -49.55 -4.67 3.90
N GLY A 440 -49.72 -5.68 4.75
CA GLY A 440 -48.80 -6.82 4.85
C GLY A 440 -48.74 -7.65 3.57
N LYS A 441 -49.89 -7.87 2.93
CA LYS A 441 -49.96 -8.57 1.65
C LYS A 441 -49.21 -7.80 0.56
N ALA A 442 -49.44 -6.49 0.44
CA ALA A 442 -48.70 -5.63 -0.48
C ALA A 442 -47.20 -5.58 -0.14
N PHE A 443 -46.84 -5.50 1.13
CA PHE A 443 -45.44 -5.52 1.58
C PHE A 443 -44.74 -6.78 1.07
N LYS A 444 -45.38 -7.95 1.20
CA LYS A 444 -44.80 -9.23 0.76
C LYS A 444 -44.59 -9.32 -0.75
N ALA A 445 -45.46 -8.69 -1.54
CA ALA A 445 -45.33 -8.67 -3.00
C ALA A 445 -44.24 -7.71 -3.50
N LEU A 446 -44.06 -6.57 -2.80
CA LEU A 446 -43.22 -5.46 -3.26
C LEU A 446 -41.82 -5.47 -2.64
N HIS A 447 -41.68 -5.85 -1.38
CA HIS A 447 -40.40 -5.78 -0.68
C HIS A 447 -39.42 -6.82 -1.23
N GLY A 448 -38.21 -6.38 -1.56
CA GLY A 448 -37.17 -7.26 -2.08
C GLY A 448 -37.38 -7.66 -3.54
N SER A 449 -38.36 -7.07 -4.22
CA SER A 449 -38.59 -7.29 -5.66
C SER A 449 -37.72 -6.37 -6.52
N TRP A 450 -37.33 -6.84 -7.70
CA TRP A 450 -36.65 -6.03 -8.72
C TRP A 450 -37.67 -5.41 -9.68
N PHE A 451 -37.55 -4.11 -9.90
CA PHE A 451 -38.35 -3.34 -10.85
C PHE A 451 -37.43 -2.41 -11.63
N ASP A 452 -37.47 -2.47 -12.96
CA ASP A 452 -36.63 -1.61 -13.83
C ASP A 452 -35.13 -1.65 -13.48
N GLY A 453 -34.61 -2.85 -13.19
CA GLY A 453 -33.21 -3.05 -12.78
C GLY A 453 -32.86 -2.50 -11.39
N LYS A 454 -33.85 -2.07 -10.60
CA LYS A 454 -33.67 -1.50 -9.25
C LYS A 454 -34.32 -2.37 -8.18
N LEU A 455 -33.62 -2.54 -7.06
CA LEU A 455 -34.15 -3.27 -5.91
C LEU A 455 -35.11 -2.40 -5.12
N VAL A 456 -36.37 -2.84 -5.01
CA VAL A 456 -37.44 -2.14 -4.31
C VAL A 456 -37.43 -2.48 -2.82
N THR A 457 -37.49 -1.44 -1.98
CA THR A 457 -37.57 -1.60 -0.53
C THR A 457 -38.80 -0.93 0.04
N VAL A 458 -39.44 -1.56 1.02
CA VAL A 458 -40.71 -1.11 1.60
C VAL A 458 -40.54 -0.92 3.10
N LYS A 459 -41.15 0.12 3.64
CA LYS A 459 -41.24 0.38 5.10
C LYS A 459 -42.66 0.77 5.47
N TYR A 460 -43.10 0.33 6.64
CA TYR A 460 -44.37 0.76 7.22
C TYR A 460 -44.34 2.25 7.60
N LEU A 461 -45.44 2.94 7.33
CA LEU A 461 -45.63 4.35 7.67
C LEU A 461 -46.89 4.48 8.55
N ARG A 462 -46.80 5.30 9.60
CA ARG A 462 -47.95 5.58 10.45
C ARG A 462 -49.03 6.36 9.68
N LEU A 463 -50.30 6.05 9.99
CA LEU A 463 -51.47 6.59 9.30
C LEU A 463 -51.60 8.11 9.48
N ASP A 464 -51.35 8.61 10.70
CA ASP A 464 -51.31 10.03 11.07
C ASP A 464 -50.40 10.84 10.12
N ARG A 465 -49.16 10.36 9.91
CA ARG A 465 -48.17 10.99 9.05
C ARG A 465 -48.55 10.88 7.57
N TYR A 466 -49.21 9.79 7.18
CA TYR A 466 -49.70 9.62 5.82
C TYR A 466 -50.78 10.66 5.50
N HIS A 467 -51.78 10.82 6.38
CA HIS A 467 -52.87 11.80 6.20
C HIS A 467 -52.37 13.24 6.28
N HIS A 468 -51.41 13.54 7.14
CA HIS A 468 -50.79 14.88 7.17
C HIS A 468 -50.07 15.21 5.86
N ARG A 469 -49.44 14.23 5.20
CA ARG A 469 -48.75 14.44 3.93
C ARG A 469 -49.71 14.42 2.74
N PHE A 470 -50.75 13.60 2.80
CA PHE A 470 -51.75 13.41 1.74
C PHE A 470 -53.17 13.51 2.34
N PRO A 471 -53.67 14.74 2.61
CA PRO A 471 -55.02 14.95 3.14
C PRO A 471 -56.15 14.33 2.30
N PRO A 472 -56.10 14.31 0.95
CA PRO A 472 -57.13 13.65 0.14
C PRO A 472 -57.31 12.16 0.46
N ALA A 473 -56.26 11.49 0.94
CA ALA A 473 -56.31 10.08 1.27
C ALA A 473 -57.20 9.77 2.49
N ILE A 474 -57.65 10.77 3.24
CA ILE A 474 -58.61 10.58 4.35
C ILE A 474 -59.95 10.08 3.80
N ALA A 475 -60.42 10.65 2.70
CA ALA A 475 -61.70 10.31 2.07
C ALA A 475 -61.62 9.04 1.19
N CYS A 476 -60.43 8.54 0.87
CA CYS A 476 -60.25 7.34 0.05
C CYS A 476 -60.50 6.05 0.85
N ASN A 477 -61.61 5.38 0.54
CA ASN A 477 -62.01 4.08 1.09
C ASN A 477 -62.36 3.03 0.00
N THR A 478 -62.41 3.43 -1.27
CA THR A 478 -62.68 2.52 -2.38
C THR A 478 -61.40 1.83 -2.86
N PRO A 479 -61.36 0.49 -2.98
CA PRO A 479 -60.22 -0.22 -3.53
C PRO A 479 -59.88 0.19 -4.97
N LEU A 480 -58.60 0.39 -5.22
CA LEU A 480 -58.03 0.63 -6.55
C LEU A 480 -57.74 -0.70 -7.23
N LYS A 481 -58.00 -0.76 -8.53
CA LYS A 481 -57.72 -1.92 -9.37
C LYS A 481 -56.90 -1.51 -10.60
N PRO A 482 -56.03 -2.40 -11.11
CA PRO A 482 -55.31 -2.14 -12.34
C PRO A 482 -56.31 -1.96 -13.49
N SER A 483 -56.00 -1.02 -14.39
CA SER A 483 -56.81 -0.68 -15.54
C SER A 483 -56.81 -1.77 -16.64
N ASN A 484 -55.89 -2.74 -16.59
CA ASN A 484 -55.79 -3.82 -17.59
C ASN A 484 -55.63 -5.20 -16.93
N LYS A 485 -56.25 -6.24 -17.53
CA LYS A 485 -56.14 -7.64 -17.10
C LYS A 485 -54.94 -8.38 -17.73
N HIS A 486 -54.32 -7.82 -18.76
CA HIS A 486 -53.08 -8.32 -19.35
C HIS A 486 -51.88 -7.51 -18.83
N MET A 487 -50.83 -8.19 -18.35
CA MET A 487 -49.62 -7.66 -17.70
C MET A 487 -48.70 -6.82 -18.62
N ASN A 488 -49.23 -5.88 -19.41
CA ASN A 488 -48.50 -5.17 -20.47
C ASN A 488 -48.63 -3.62 -20.40
N SER A 489 -49.03 -3.03 -19.28
CA SER A 489 -49.58 -1.65 -19.29
C SER A 489 -48.58 -0.49 -19.42
N VAL A 490 -47.28 -0.71 -19.44
CA VAL A 490 -46.32 0.42 -19.63
C VAL A 490 -46.22 0.86 -21.10
N SER A 491 -46.89 0.16 -22.02
CA SER A 491 -46.87 0.43 -23.46
C SER A 491 -47.87 1.52 -23.92
N HIS A 492 -48.91 1.87 -23.15
CA HIS A 492 -50.08 2.58 -23.71
C HIS A 492 -50.34 4.02 -23.24
N LEU A 493 -49.58 4.54 -22.27
CA LEU A 493 -49.89 5.86 -21.65
C LEU A 493 -49.48 7.09 -22.49
N ARG A 494 -48.98 6.93 -23.72
CA ARG A 494 -48.66 8.05 -24.65
C ARG A 494 -49.64 8.26 -25.81
N LEU A 495 -50.66 7.41 -26.00
CA LEU A 495 -51.57 7.52 -27.15
C LEU A 495 -52.79 8.44 -26.94
N ARG A 496 -52.84 9.22 -25.86
CA ARG A 496 -53.96 10.14 -25.57
C ARG A 496 -53.53 11.61 -25.41
N THR A 497 -52.63 12.11 -26.25
CA THR A 497 -52.36 13.56 -26.34
C THR A 497 -51.91 14.00 -27.74
N SER A 498 -52.77 13.79 -28.75
CA SER A 498 -52.73 14.40 -30.09
C SER A 498 -53.86 13.74 -30.89
N THR A 499 -54.99 14.34 -31.25
CA THR A 499 -55.22 15.62 -31.97
C THR A 499 -56.70 16.07 -31.83
N PRO A 500 -57.03 17.34 -32.18
CA PRO A 500 -58.38 17.88 -32.12
C PRO A 500 -59.22 17.44 -33.33
N ASN A 501 -60.55 17.36 -33.17
CA ASN A 501 -61.46 17.66 -34.28
C ASN A 501 -62.84 18.07 -33.76
N CYS A 502 -63.11 19.37 -33.86
CA CYS A 502 -64.46 19.84 -34.13
C CYS A 502 -64.89 19.34 -35.51
N ARG A 503 -66.02 18.65 -35.59
CA ARG A 503 -66.97 18.79 -36.70
C ARG A 503 -68.37 18.67 -36.12
N GLY A 504 -69.11 19.77 -36.23
CA GLY A 504 -70.51 19.85 -35.87
C GLY A 504 -71.44 19.31 -36.96
N ASN A 505 -72.71 19.42 -36.61
CA ASN A 505 -73.95 19.26 -37.37
C ASN A 505 -74.38 17.84 -37.72
N SER A 506 -75.37 17.33 -36.97
CA SER A 506 -76.79 17.58 -37.28
C SER A 506 -77.60 17.62 -35.99
#